data_AF-A0A9E2B701-F1
#
_entry.id   AF-A0A9E2B701-F1
#
_cell.length_a   1.000
_cell.length_b   1.000
_cell.length_c   1.000
_cell.angle_alpha   90.00
_cell.angle_beta   90.00
_cell.angle_gamma   90.00
#
_symmetry.space_group_name_H-M   'P 1'
#
loop_
_entity.id
_entity.type
_entity.pdbx_description
1 polymer ?
#
loop_
_entity_poly.entity_id
_entity_poly.type
_entity_poly.pdbx_seq_one_letter_code
_entity_poly.pdbx_strand_id
1 'polypeptide(L)'
;MNPTLQRVILMCLLAGILAACSSSTEDDEISRDQKYYFLESLKQVEAGGRQLQTPGLAQAELAQALTQLDQGLKLAFQVERKFLDELDLRLGKNFQRYFVKGVENYRIGIEAGDQAQQQEGLKLLARWAKFWNAEREAIEARLNPG
;
A
#
# COMPACT_ATOMS: atom_id res chain seq x y z
N MET A 1 -0.66 -43.20 40.83
CA MET A 1 -1.14 -42.28 39.77
C MET A 1 -1.80 -43.12 38.69
N ASN A 2 -3.11 -42.97 38.50
CA ASN A 2 -3.89 -43.85 37.63
C ASN A 2 -3.72 -43.46 36.14
N PRO A 3 -3.27 -44.37 35.26
CA PRO A 3 -3.00 -44.08 33.85
C PRO A 3 -4.27 -43.79 33.02
N THR A 4 -5.45 -44.04 33.59
CA THR A 4 -6.76 -43.76 32.99
C THR A 4 -7.18 -42.29 33.11
N LEU A 5 -6.71 -41.56 34.12
CA LEU A 5 -7.08 -40.15 34.31
C LEU A 5 -6.34 -39.22 33.32
N GLN A 6 -5.13 -39.61 32.91
CA GLN A 6 -4.27 -38.83 32.02
C GLN A 6 -4.74 -38.89 30.55
N ARG A 7 -5.48 -39.94 30.17
CA ARG A 7 -6.05 -40.10 28.81
C ARG A 7 -7.34 -39.30 28.61
N VAL A 8 -8.14 -39.11 29.67
CA VAL A 8 -9.39 -38.34 29.59
C VAL A 8 -9.11 -36.83 29.48
N ILE A 9 -8.08 -36.34 30.17
CA ILE A 9 -7.68 -34.92 30.10
C ILE A 9 -7.10 -34.57 28.71
N LEU A 10 -6.41 -35.50 28.05
CA LEU A 10 -5.87 -35.28 26.70
C LEU A 10 -6.96 -35.25 25.62
N MET A 11 -8.09 -35.94 25.81
CA MET A 11 -9.21 -35.92 24.85
C MET A 11 -10.10 -34.68 24.97
N CYS A 12 -10.22 -34.06 26.15
CA CYS A 12 -10.95 -32.80 26.29
C CYS A 12 -10.18 -31.57 25.76
N LEU A 13 -8.84 -31.64 25.69
CA LEU A 13 -8.00 -30.59 25.10
C LEU A 13 -7.95 -30.63 23.56
N LEU A 14 -8.28 -31.77 22.94
CA LEU A 14 -8.32 -31.91 21.48
C LEU A 14 -9.69 -31.56 20.86
N ALA A 15 -10.77 -31.55 21.64
CA ALA A 15 -12.09 -31.15 21.17
C ALA A 15 -12.33 -29.63 21.15
N GLY A 16 -11.52 -28.85 21.87
CA GLY A 16 -11.64 -27.39 21.93
C GLY A 16 -10.91 -26.62 20.82
N ILE A 17 -10.01 -27.26 20.08
CA ILE A 17 -9.19 -26.60 19.04
C ILE A 17 -9.89 -26.64 17.66
N LEU A 18 -10.92 -27.48 17.48
CA LEU A 18 -11.61 -27.64 16.20
C LEU A 18 -12.88 -26.77 16.05
N ALA A 19 -13.22 -25.95 17.07
CA ALA A 19 -14.38 -25.05 17.03
C ALA A 19 -14.01 -23.58 16.73
N ALA A 20 -12.75 -23.27 16.40
CA ALA A 20 -12.32 -21.93 15.98
C ALA A 20 -12.00 -21.83 14.48
N CYS A 21 -12.12 -22.92 13.71
CA CYS A 21 -12.02 -22.90 12.25
C CYS A 21 -13.41 -22.93 11.62
N SER A 22 -14.26 -21.98 12.01
CA SER A 22 -15.41 -21.60 11.19
C SER A 22 -15.49 -20.07 11.10
N SER A 23 -14.44 -19.43 10.59
CA SER A 23 -14.64 -18.15 9.92
C SER A 23 -15.22 -18.47 8.54
N SER A 24 -16.54 -18.54 8.56
CA SER A 24 -17.42 -18.38 7.42
C SER A 24 -16.88 -17.34 6.41
N THR A 25 -16.77 -17.76 5.14
CA THR A 25 -16.83 -16.90 3.95
C THR A 25 -15.90 -15.67 3.95
N GLU A 26 -14.62 -15.88 3.67
CA GLU A 26 -13.66 -14.82 3.29
C GLU A 26 -13.56 -14.67 1.77
N ASP A 27 -14.69 -14.68 1.07
CA ASP A 27 -14.77 -14.20 -0.31
C ASP A 27 -15.77 -13.02 -0.30
N ASP A 28 -15.31 -11.86 -0.79
CA ASP A 28 -16.05 -10.65 -1.20
C ASP A 28 -15.95 -9.33 -0.38
N GLU A 29 -15.26 -9.25 0.78
CA GLU A 29 -14.98 -7.93 1.40
C GLU A 29 -13.55 -7.46 1.10
N ILE A 30 -13.43 -6.34 0.37
CA ILE A 30 -12.18 -5.62 0.23
C ILE A 30 -11.61 -5.30 1.62
N SER A 31 -10.39 -5.78 1.88
CA SER A 31 -9.71 -5.51 3.14
C SER A 31 -9.62 -4.01 3.41
N ARG A 32 -10.23 -3.59 4.53
CA ARG A 32 -10.27 -2.17 4.94
C ARG A 32 -8.88 -1.59 5.14
N ASP A 33 -7.97 -2.39 5.70
CA ASP A 33 -6.58 -1.98 5.93
C ASP A 33 -5.83 -1.82 4.60
N GLN A 34 -6.00 -2.76 3.67
CA GLN A 34 -5.37 -2.69 2.35
C GLN A 34 -5.87 -1.49 1.54
N LYS A 35 -7.18 -1.22 1.59
CA LYS A 35 -7.78 -0.01 1.03
C LYS A 35 -7.20 1.25 1.65
N TYR A 36 -7.06 1.30 2.98
CA TYR A 36 -6.45 2.43 3.68
C TYR A 36 -4.99 2.64 3.25
N TYR A 37 -4.16 1.59 3.27
CA TYR A 37 -2.76 1.67 2.86
C TYR A 37 -2.61 2.17 1.44
N PHE A 38 -3.41 1.64 0.51
CA PHE A 38 -3.38 2.06 -0.88
C PHE A 38 -3.77 3.53 -1.03
N LEU A 39 -4.96 3.93 -0.59
CA LEU A 39 -5.46 5.29 -0.81
C LEU A 39 -4.65 6.34 -0.04
N GLU A 40 -4.27 6.06 1.20
CA GLU A 40 -3.48 6.99 2.00
C GLU A 40 -2.05 7.12 1.44
N SER A 41 -1.47 6.06 0.87
CA SER A 41 -0.17 6.16 0.17
C SER A 41 -0.24 7.15 -1.00
N LEU A 42 -1.28 7.08 -1.84
CA LEU A 42 -1.46 7.98 -2.98
C LEU A 42 -1.60 9.43 -2.51
N LYS A 43 -2.42 9.66 -1.49
CA LYS A 43 -2.69 10.98 -0.92
C LYS A 43 -1.44 11.62 -0.32
N GLN A 44 -0.65 10.87 0.45
CA GLN A 44 0.58 11.38 1.07
C GLN A 44 1.62 11.73 0.01
N VAL A 45 1.80 10.87 -1.00
CA VAL A 45 2.72 11.14 -2.12
C VAL A 45 2.27 12.35 -2.94
N GLU A 46 0.96 12.48 -3.21
CA GLU A 46 0.43 13.63 -3.94
C GLU A 46 0.64 14.94 -3.16
N ALA A 47 0.36 14.94 -1.85
CA ALA A 47 0.57 16.10 -1.00
C ALA A 47 2.06 16.53 -0.99
N GLY A 48 2.97 15.59 -0.74
CA GLY A 48 4.40 15.86 -0.72
C GLY A 48 4.93 16.30 -2.09
N GLY A 49 4.49 15.62 -3.16
CA GLY A 49 4.85 15.96 -4.53
C GLY A 49 4.41 17.37 -4.93
N ARG A 50 3.18 17.77 -4.57
CA ARG A 50 2.67 19.14 -4.82
C ARG A 50 3.47 20.18 -4.04
N GLN A 51 3.77 19.92 -2.77
CA GLN A 51 4.55 20.83 -1.94
C GLN A 51 5.97 21.03 -2.51
N LEU A 52 6.61 19.96 -3.01
CA LEU A 52 7.92 20.03 -3.66
C LEU A 52 7.95 20.85 -4.96
N GLN A 53 6.79 21.08 -5.59
CA GLN A 53 6.70 21.91 -6.80
C GLN A 53 6.54 23.40 -6.50
N THR A 54 6.39 23.80 -5.23
CA THR A 54 6.26 25.21 -4.84
C THR A 54 7.56 25.96 -5.07
N PRO A 55 7.56 27.04 -5.88
CA PRO A 55 8.74 27.88 -6.07
C PRO A 55 9.18 28.54 -4.76
N GLY A 56 10.49 28.53 -4.47
CA GLY A 56 11.03 29.17 -3.26
C GLY A 56 10.68 28.47 -1.95
N LEU A 57 10.35 27.17 -2.00
CA LEU A 57 10.03 26.33 -0.85
C LEU A 57 11.04 26.52 0.29
N ALA A 58 10.55 26.83 1.50
CA ALA A 58 11.41 26.96 2.67
C ALA A 58 11.95 25.59 3.11
N GLN A 59 13.09 25.58 3.81
CA GLN A 59 13.75 24.33 4.23
C GLN A 59 12.84 23.45 5.11
N ALA A 60 12.03 24.04 5.98
CA ALA A 60 11.09 23.31 6.82
C ALA A 60 9.97 22.65 5.99
N GLU A 61 9.51 23.34 4.95
CA GLU A 61 8.48 22.84 4.03
C GLU A 61 9.03 21.74 3.12
N LEU A 62 10.30 21.85 2.70
CA LEU A 62 11.02 20.77 2.01
C LEU A 62 11.07 19.51 2.88
N ALA A 63 11.48 19.65 4.14
CA ALA A 63 11.55 18.51 5.07
C ALA A 63 10.17 17.87 5.31
N GLN A 64 9.12 18.68 5.43
CA GLN A 64 7.75 18.21 5.55
C GLN A 64 7.31 17.43 4.30
N ALA A 65 7.57 17.97 3.12
CA ALA A 65 7.18 17.34 1.86
C ALA A 65 7.89 15.98 1.66
N LEU A 66 9.19 15.91 2.00
CA LEU A 66 9.94 14.65 1.97
C LEU A 66 9.40 13.65 3.00
N THR A 67 9.01 14.11 4.19
CA THR A 67 8.37 13.26 5.21
C THR A 67 7.04 12.68 4.69
N GLN A 68 6.25 13.45 3.95
CA GLN A 68 5.02 12.96 3.34
C GLN A 68 5.31 11.90 2.26
N LEU A 69 6.33 12.10 1.42
CA LEU A 69 6.75 11.07 0.46
C LEU A 69 7.18 9.77 1.17
N ASP A 70 7.95 9.88 2.26
CA ASP A 70 8.42 8.73 3.04
C ASP A 70 7.25 7.99 3.74
N GLN A 71 6.29 8.72 4.29
CA GLN A 71 5.07 8.14 4.87
C GLN A 71 4.22 7.44 3.81
N GLY A 72 4.07 8.07 2.64
CA GLY A 72 3.37 7.47 1.50
C GLY A 72 4.04 6.18 1.02
N LEU A 73 5.37 6.17 0.88
CA LEU A 73 6.14 4.96 0.53
C LEU A 73 6.00 3.86 1.58
N LYS A 74 6.07 4.22 2.87
CA LYS A 74 5.89 3.26 3.97
C LYS A 74 4.54 2.54 3.86
N LEU A 75 3.47 3.28 3.60
CA LEU A 75 2.13 2.72 3.38
C LEU A 75 2.08 1.90 2.08
N ALA A 76 2.67 2.39 1.00
CA ALA A 76 2.71 1.69 -0.28
C ALA A 76 3.38 0.30 -0.17
N PHE A 77 4.38 0.16 0.70
CA PHE A 77 5.01 -1.15 0.99
C PHE A 77 4.13 -2.10 1.81
N GLN A 78 3.09 -1.62 2.50
CA GLN A 78 2.11 -2.46 3.18
C GLN A 78 1.02 -2.97 2.23
N VAL A 79 0.93 -2.41 1.03
CA VAL A 79 -0.11 -2.79 0.05
C VAL A 79 0.25 -4.13 -0.58
N GLU A 80 -0.62 -5.11 -0.36
CA GLU A 80 -0.49 -6.43 -0.92
C GLU A 80 -0.78 -6.43 -2.41
N ARG A 81 0.05 -7.16 -3.16
CA ARG A 81 -0.16 -7.30 -4.61
C ARG A 81 -1.48 -7.99 -4.93
N LYS A 82 -1.86 -9.02 -4.17
CA LYS A 82 -3.10 -9.77 -4.40
C LYS A 82 -4.32 -8.85 -4.35
N PHE A 83 -4.40 -8.00 -3.33
CA PHE A 83 -5.43 -6.97 -3.19
C PHE A 83 -5.50 -6.04 -4.42
N LEU A 84 -4.36 -5.56 -4.91
CA LEU A 84 -4.34 -4.70 -6.10
C LEU A 84 -4.78 -5.44 -7.37
N ASP A 85 -4.38 -6.70 -7.52
CA ASP A 85 -4.73 -7.52 -8.68
C ASP A 85 -6.24 -7.89 -8.70
N GLU A 86 -6.91 -7.96 -7.52
CA GLU A 86 -8.37 -8.10 -7.40
C GLU A 86 -9.12 -6.85 -7.91
N LEU A 87 -8.54 -5.65 -7.73
CA LEU A 87 -9.10 -4.40 -8.24
C LEU A 87 -8.88 -4.25 -9.75
N ASP A 88 -7.67 -4.49 -10.24
CA ASP A 88 -7.33 -4.57 -11.68
C ASP A 88 -6.02 -5.35 -11.84
N LEU A 89 -6.00 -6.35 -12.73
CA LEU A 89 -4.85 -7.24 -12.94
C LEU A 89 -3.53 -6.54 -13.33
N ARG A 90 -3.59 -5.29 -13.81
CA ARG A 90 -2.43 -4.47 -14.17
C ARG A 90 -2.02 -3.55 -13.01
N LEU A 91 -2.91 -3.27 -12.06
CA LEU A 91 -2.70 -2.31 -10.98
C LEU A 91 -1.50 -2.70 -10.11
N GLY A 92 -1.42 -3.94 -9.63
CA GLY A 92 -0.31 -4.37 -8.78
C GLY A 92 1.07 -4.16 -9.41
N LYS A 93 1.20 -4.52 -10.69
CA LYS A 93 2.45 -4.32 -11.45
C LYS A 93 2.75 -2.84 -11.70
N ASN A 94 1.75 -2.05 -12.09
CA ASN A 94 1.94 -0.62 -12.37
C ASN A 94 2.22 0.19 -11.10
N PHE A 95 1.58 -0.15 -9.99
CA PHE A 95 1.82 0.45 -8.68
C PHE A 95 3.28 0.24 -8.25
N GLN A 96 3.77 -0.99 -8.26
CA GLN A 96 5.17 -1.26 -7.89
C GLN A 96 6.17 -0.63 -8.87
N ARG A 97 5.96 -0.81 -10.18
CA ARG A 97 6.93 -0.40 -11.20
C ARG A 97 6.99 1.11 -11.41
N TYR A 98 5.86 1.80 -11.32
CA TYR A 98 5.77 3.21 -11.71
C TYR A 98 5.52 4.13 -10.52
N PHE A 99 4.62 3.75 -9.61
CA PHE A 99 4.36 4.56 -8.42
C PHE A 99 5.49 4.42 -7.40
N VAL A 100 5.65 3.24 -6.79
CA VAL A 100 6.64 3.02 -5.72
C VAL A 100 8.05 3.37 -6.19
N LYS A 101 8.51 2.80 -7.31
CA LYS A 101 9.85 3.10 -7.84
C LYS A 101 10.01 4.57 -8.27
N GLY A 102 8.94 5.19 -8.77
CA GLY A 102 8.95 6.59 -9.16
C GLY A 102 9.14 7.53 -7.97
N VAL A 103 8.39 7.31 -6.89
CA VAL A 103 8.52 8.08 -5.65
C VAL A 103 9.88 7.86 -5.01
N GLU A 104 10.34 6.61 -4.93
CA GLU A 104 11.66 6.26 -4.37
C GLU A 104 12.78 7.01 -5.11
N ASN A 105 12.83 6.90 -6.45
CA ASN A 105 13.85 7.58 -7.24
C ASN A 105 13.77 9.11 -7.10
N TYR A 106 12.55 9.67 -7.10
CA TYR A 106 12.37 11.11 -6.97
C TYR A 106 12.85 11.61 -5.60
N ARG A 107 12.44 10.95 -4.52
CA ARG A 107 12.83 11.29 -3.15
C ARG A 107 14.34 11.17 -2.93
N ILE A 108 14.96 10.06 -3.36
CA ILE A 108 16.42 9.87 -3.24
C ILE A 108 17.17 10.91 -4.07
N GLY A 109 16.70 11.19 -5.29
CA GLY A 109 17.33 12.19 -6.14
C GLY A 109 17.28 13.60 -5.53
N ILE A 110 16.22 13.96 -4.80
CA ILE A 110 16.17 15.23 -4.06
C ILE A 110 17.21 15.25 -2.94
N GLU A 111 17.25 14.22 -2.10
CA GLU A 111 18.19 14.13 -0.97
C GLU A 111 19.66 14.16 -1.44
N ALA A 112 19.97 13.48 -2.54
CA ALA A 112 21.31 13.43 -3.12
C ALA A 112 21.67 14.65 -3.98
N GLY A 113 20.71 15.53 -4.29
CA GLY A 113 20.90 16.58 -5.30
C GLY A 113 21.13 16.04 -6.72
N ASP A 114 20.74 14.79 -7.00
CA ASP A 114 20.90 14.12 -8.28
C ASP A 114 19.69 14.40 -9.20
N GLN A 115 19.88 15.35 -10.13
CA GLN A 115 18.85 15.72 -11.10
C GLN A 115 18.47 14.59 -12.06
N ALA A 116 19.42 13.72 -12.44
CA ALA A 116 19.14 12.63 -13.36
C ALA A 116 18.23 11.58 -12.70
N GLN A 117 18.50 11.28 -11.42
CA GLN A 117 17.65 10.38 -10.64
C GLN A 117 16.28 10.98 -10.36
N GLN A 118 16.19 12.28 -10.05
CA GLN A 118 14.91 12.98 -9.92
C GLN A 118 14.08 12.87 -11.21
N GLN A 119 14.69 13.14 -12.36
CA GLN A 119 14.01 13.05 -13.65
C GLN A 119 13.55 11.62 -13.97
N GLU A 120 14.34 10.61 -13.62
CA GLU A 120 13.92 9.21 -13.80
C GLU A 120 12.71 8.88 -12.92
N GLY A 121 12.71 9.33 -11.67
CA GLY A 121 11.54 9.24 -10.79
C GLY A 121 10.29 9.88 -11.40
N LEU A 122 10.42 11.12 -11.91
CA LEU A 122 9.32 11.84 -12.56
C LEU A 122 8.80 11.14 -13.82
N LYS A 123 9.67 10.53 -14.64
CA LYS A 123 9.25 9.75 -15.82
C LYS A 123 8.41 8.54 -15.42
N LEU A 124 8.78 7.84 -14.36
CA LEU A 124 8.01 6.72 -13.82
C LEU A 124 6.67 7.20 -13.27
N LEU A 125 6.65 8.28 -12.49
CA LEU A 125 5.43 8.89 -11.97
C LEU A 125 4.49 9.38 -13.09
N ALA A 126 5.02 9.88 -14.21
CA ALA A 126 4.21 10.22 -15.37
C ALA A 126 3.53 9.00 -16.00
N ARG A 127 4.21 7.83 -16.03
CA ARG A 127 3.59 6.57 -16.48
C ARG A 127 2.53 6.08 -15.51
N TRP A 128 2.77 6.22 -14.21
CA TRP A 128 1.76 5.97 -13.18
C TRP A 128 0.53 6.85 -13.40
N ALA A 129 0.72 8.17 -13.51
CA ALA A 129 -0.38 9.12 -13.70
C ALA A 129 -1.22 8.81 -14.95
N LYS A 130 -0.57 8.42 -16.05
CA LYS A 130 -1.28 8.01 -17.28
C LYS A 130 -2.17 6.79 -17.04
N PHE A 131 -1.67 5.77 -16.36
CA PHE A 131 -2.46 4.57 -16.02
C PHE A 131 -3.57 4.91 -15.03
N TRP A 132 -3.22 5.58 -13.92
CA TRP A 132 -4.16 5.92 -12.86
C TRP A 132 -5.31 6.77 -13.40
N ASN A 133 -5.04 7.82 -14.16
CA ASN A 133 -6.10 8.67 -14.72
C ASN A 133 -7.04 7.94 -15.68
N ALA A 134 -6.59 6.88 -16.35
CA ALA A 134 -7.42 6.10 -17.27
C ALA A 134 -8.31 5.09 -16.53
N GLU A 135 -7.84 4.53 -15.42
CA GLU A 135 -8.47 3.37 -14.76
C GLU A 135 -9.08 3.72 -13.38
N ARG A 136 -8.80 4.91 -12.85
CA ARG A 136 -9.16 5.33 -11.47
C ARG A 136 -10.65 5.14 -11.20
N GLU A 137 -11.53 5.59 -12.08
CA GLU A 137 -12.97 5.50 -11.86
C GLU A 137 -13.44 4.05 -11.65
N ALA A 138 -12.96 3.13 -12.50
CA ALA A 138 -13.29 1.70 -12.38
C ALA A 138 -12.71 1.08 -11.11
N ILE A 139 -11.48 1.45 -10.73
CA ILE A 139 -10.82 0.96 -9.51
C ILE A 139 -11.52 1.52 -8.26
N GLU A 140 -11.88 2.80 -8.24
CA GLU A 140 -12.57 3.45 -7.12
C GLU A 140 -13.99 2.91 -6.91
N ALA A 141 -14.69 2.58 -8.00
CA ALA A 141 -15.99 1.90 -7.94
C ALA A 141 -15.88 0.52 -7.29
N ARG A 142 -14.79 -0.23 -7.58
CA ARG A 142 -14.52 -1.50 -6.90
C ARG A 142 -14.16 -1.31 -5.43
N LEU A 143 -13.38 -0.28 -5.09
CA LEU A 143 -12.99 0.03 -3.70
C LEU A 143 -14.18 0.44 -2.82
N ASN A 144 -15.28 0.92 -3.39
CA ASN A 144 -16.48 1.37 -2.69
C ASN A 144 -17.73 0.75 -3.35
N PRO A 145 -17.94 -0.57 -3.24
CA PRO A 145 -19.15 -1.18 -3.77
C PRO A 145 -20.33 -0.65 -2.96
N GLY A 146 -21.27 0.01 -3.65
CA GLY A 146 -22.48 0.57 -3.06
C GLY A 146 -23.49 -0.49 -2.63
#